data_AF-A0A966KEU3-F1
#
_entry.id   AF-A0A966KEU3-F1
#
_cell.length_a   1.000
_cell.length_b   1.000
_cell.length_c   1.000
_cell.angle_alpha   90.00
_cell.angle_beta   90.00
_cell.angle_gamma   90.00
#
_symmetry.space_group_name_H-M   'P 1'
#
loop_
_entity.id
_entity.type
_entity.pdbx_description
1 polymer ?
#
loop_
_entity_poly.entity_id
_entity_poly.type
_entity_poly.pdbx_seq_one_letter_code
_entity_poly.pdbx_strand_id
1 'polypeptide(L)'
;MPAVAALHAAIDTVVSPSHTGITIQRRHEGDMRDIWTMQPRFEKRVGRYPDRLVEVPRFRAGYDFMLLRSQTGYCKPSLGQWWTDFYHADLPQREALLATAKLEDIDSGQTPSNPNRKRRRRPKKTKPDPEIQPDSGLNGAKQN
;
A
#
# COMPACT_ATOMS: atom_id res chain seq x y z
N MET A 1 11.34 2.56 -14.14
CA MET A 1 11.32 2.18 -12.71
C MET A 1 9.94 2.49 -12.14
N PRO A 2 9.30 1.61 -11.36
CA PRO A 2 8.03 1.92 -10.70
C PRO A 2 8.22 3.10 -9.72
N ALA A 3 7.22 3.99 -9.60
CA ALA A 3 7.31 5.23 -8.83
C ALA A 3 7.78 5.04 -7.37
N VAL A 4 7.35 3.95 -6.74
CA VAL A 4 7.76 3.59 -5.37
C VAL A 4 9.26 3.24 -5.30
N ALA A 5 9.79 2.51 -6.29
CA ALA A 5 11.21 2.15 -6.31
C ALA A 5 12.11 3.38 -6.57
N ALA A 6 11.66 4.32 -7.40
CA ALA A 6 12.35 5.59 -7.62
C ALA A 6 12.40 6.45 -6.34
N LEU A 7 11.30 6.48 -5.57
CA LEU A 7 11.26 7.15 -4.27
C LEU A 7 12.25 6.54 -3.28
N HIS A 8 12.30 5.20 -3.18
CA HIS A 8 13.25 4.54 -2.29
C HIS A 8 14.71 4.83 -2.67
N ALA A 9 15.06 4.80 -3.96
CA ALA A 9 16.41 5.12 -4.41
C ALA A 9 16.80 6.58 -4.11
N ALA A 10 15.88 7.52 -4.27
CA ALA A 10 16.10 8.92 -3.89
C ALA A 10 16.29 9.08 -2.37
N ILE A 11 15.48 8.38 -1.58
CA ILE A 11 15.63 8.32 -0.11
C ILE A 11 17.01 7.77 0.25
N ASP A 12 17.43 6.67 -0.35
CA ASP A 12 18.74 6.06 -0.09
C ASP A 12 19.90 7.00 -0.44
N THR A 13 19.74 7.82 -1.48
CA THR A 13 20.74 8.84 -1.85
C THR A 13 20.84 9.95 -0.80
N VAL A 14 19.70 10.42 -0.26
CA VAL A 14 19.65 11.48 0.77
C VAL A 14 20.08 10.98 2.15
N VAL A 15 19.77 9.72 2.48
CA VAL A 15 20.13 9.07 3.75
C VAL A 15 21.56 8.51 3.72
N SER A 16 22.15 8.37 2.52
CA SER A 16 23.56 8.03 2.41
C SER A 16 24.40 8.98 3.26
N PRO A 17 25.52 8.51 3.84
CA PRO A 17 26.16 9.21 4.93
C PRO A 17 26.51 10.65 4.54
N SER A 18 25.75 11.60 5.08
CA SER A 18 26.10 13.02 5.08
C SER A 18 27.37 13.16 5.91
N HIS A 19 28.52 13.01 5.26
CA HIS A 19 29.86 13.11 5.84
C HIS A 19 30.18 14.57 6.19
N THR A 20 29.44 15.16 7.13
CA THR A 20 29.84 16.43 7.74
C THR A 20 29.18 16.59 9.13
N GLY A 21 29.68 15.83 10.11
CA GLY A 21 29.65 16.23 11.51
C GLY A 21 28.55 15.67 12.42
N ILE A 22 27.46 15.08 11.91
CA ILE A 22 26.39 14.52 12.77
C ILE A 22 26.12 13.06 12.40
N THR A 23 26.39 12.15 13.34
CA THR A 23 26.03 10.73 13.19
C THR A 23 24.54 10.56 13.49
N ILE A 24 23.74 10.31 12.46
CA ILE A 24 22.34 9.95 12.62
C ILE A 24 22.26 8.48 13.07
N GLN A 25 21.51 8.21 14.12
CA GLN A 25 21.28 6.83 14.55
C GLN A 25 20.29 6.13 13.62
N ARG A 26 20.53 4.85 13.31
CA ARG A 26 19.69 4.04 12.40
C ARG A 26 18.19 4.07 12.71
N ARG A 27 17.81 4.24 13.98
CA ARG A 27 16.40 4.40 14.38
C ARG A 27 15.77 5.63 13.70
N HIS A 28 16.48 6.76 13.66
CA HIS A 28 15.98 8.00 13.07
C HIS A 28 15.92 7.93 11.55
N GLU A 29 16.82 7.18 10.92
CA GLU A 29 16.74 6.88 9.48
C GLU A 29 15.49 6.06 9.14
N GLY A 30 15.14 5.08 9.97
CA GLY A 30 13.89 4.35 9.85
C GLY A 30 12.68 5.28 9.93
N ASP A 31 12.68 6.15 10.93
CA ASP A 31 11.62 7.13 11.16
C ASP A 31 11.43 8.08 9.96
N MET A 32 12.52 8.59 9.41
CA MET A 32 12.50 9.46 8.22
C MET A 32 11.96 8.73 6.99
N ARG A 33 12.40 7.49 6.77
CA ARG A 33 11.91 6.65 5.66
C ARG A 33 10.41 6.38 5.79
N ASP A 34 9.92 6.10 6.99
CA ASP A 34 8.48 5.89 7.22
C ASP A 34 7.68 7.16 6.90
N ILE A 35 8.14 8.33 7.36
CA ILE A 35 7.50 9.63 7.08
C ILE A 35 7.47 9.93 5.57
N TRP A 36 8.59 9.73 4.86
CA TRP A 36 8.67 10.01 3.43
C TRP A 36 7.90 9.03 2.56
N THR A 37 7.92 7.73 2.90
CA THR A 37 7.16 6.71 2.17
C THR A 37 5.65 6.83 2.42
N MET A 38 5.25 7.53 3.47
CA MET A 38 3.87 7.90 3.72
C MET A 38 3.40 9.08 2.85
N GLN A 39 4.29 9.88 2.28
CA GLN A 39 3.89 11.05 1.48
C GLN A 39 3.02 10.74 0.26
N PRO A 40 3.37 9.77 -0.61
CA PRO A 40 2.50 9.39 -1.74
C PRO A 40 1.20 8.72 -1.30
N ARG A 41 1.11 8.32 -0.01
CA ARG A 41 -0.10 7.72 0.57
C ARG A 41 -1.15 8.78 0.82
N PHE A 42 -0.75 9.97 1.26
CA PHE A 42 -1.68 11.08 1.51
C PHE A 42 -2.45 11.53 0.25
N GLU A 43 -1.92 11.30 -0.95
CA GLU A 43 -2.61 11.59 -2.21
C GLU A 43 -3.80 10.66 -2.47
N LYS A 44 -3.83 9.47 -1.85
CA LYS A 44 -4.90 8.48 -2.03
C LYS A 44 -6.01 8.71 -1.01
N ARG A 45 -7.04 9.44 -1.41
CA ARG A 45 -8.16 9.82 -0.53
C ARG A 45 -9.39 8.92 -0.64
N VAL A 46 -9.35 7.88 -1.47
CA VAL A 46 -10.54 7.07 -1.81
C VAL A 46 -10.62 5.76 -1.03
N GLY A 47 -11.84 5.44 -0.61
CA GLY A 47 -12.18 4.17 0.05
C GLY A 47 -11.75 4.14 1.52
N ARG A 48 -11.37 2.95 2.02
CA ARG A 48 -10.91 2.76 3.41
C ARG A 48 -9.44 3.15 3.64
N TYR A 49 -8.83 3.81 2.68
CA TYR A 49 -7.41 4.14 2.74
C TYR A 49 -7.12 5.21 3.79
N PRO A 50 -7.89 6.32 3.87
CA PRO A 50 -7.63 7.35 4.84
C PRO A 50 -7.83 6.88 6.28
N ASP A 51 -8.86 6.08 6.55
CA ASP A 51 -9.09 5.47 7.87
C ASP A 51 -7.88 4.65 8.34
N ARG A 52 -7.36 3.79 7.46
CA ARG A 52 -6.18 2.96 7.76
C ARG A 52 -4.92 3.79 7.93
N LEU A 53 -4.80 4.93 7.22
CA LEU A 53 -3.61 5.77 7.29
C LEU A 53 -3.50 6.47 8.64
N VAL A 54 -4.63 6.89 9.22
CA VAL A 54 -4.69 7.52 10.55
C VAL A 54 -4.24 6.55 11.66
N GLU A 55 -4.47 5.24 11.47
CA GLU A 55 -4.05 4.20 12.42
C GLU A 55 -2.54 3.87 12.37
N VAL A 56 -1.81 4.31 11.33
CA VAL A 56 -0.38 3.97 11.16
C VAL A 56 0.46 4.70 12.22
N PRO A 57 1.47 4.05 12.80
CA PRO A 57 2.44 4.74 13.67
C PRO A 57 3.07 5.92 12.93
N ARG A 58 3.33 7.01 13.65
CA ARG A 58 3.93 8.24 13.08
C ARG A 58 3.05 8.98 12.07
N PHE A 59 1.77 8.64 11.96
CA PHE A 59 0.80 9.41 11.18
C PHE A 59 0.93 10.91 11.45
N ARG A 60 1.00 11.31 12.74
CA ARG A 60 1.16 12.71 13.14
C ARG A 60 2.37 13.39 12.51
N ALA A 61 3.54 12.73 12.55
CA ALA A 61 4.76 13.29 11.98
C ALA A 61 4.67 13.45 10.45
N GLY A 62 4.07 12.50 9.74
CA GLY A 62 3.90 12.65 8.30
C GLY A 62 2.75 13.58 7.88
N TYR A 63 1.72 13.74 8.72
CA TYR A 63 0.69 14.77 8.57
C TYR A 63 1.30 16.16 8.72
N ASP A 64 2.10 16.38 9.77
CA ASP A 64 2.78 17.66 10.00
C ASP A 64 3.77 17.95 8.84
N PHE A 65 4.52 16.95 8.36
CA PHE A 65 5.39 17.10 7.19
C PHE A 65 4.62 17.40 5.90
N MET A 66 3.44 16.79 5.69
CA MET A 66 2.57 17.09 4.56
C MET A 66 2.04 18.53 4.63
N LEU A 67 1.66 19.02 5.82
CA LEU A 67 1.20 20.39 6.02
C LEU A 67 2.32 21.40 5.68
N LEU A 68 3.55 21.13 6.12
CA LEU A 68 4.72 21.94 5.74
C LEU A 68 4.94 21.93 4.23
N ARG A 69 4.82 20.76 3.56
CA ARG A 69 4.92 20.68 2.08
C ARG A 69 3.82 21.47 1.38
N SER A 70 2.63 21.53 1.96
CA SER A 70 1.52 22.33 1.45
C SER A 70 1.81 23.83 1.58
N GLN A 71 2.32 24.28 2.72
CA GLN A 71 2.66 25.68 2.97
C GLN A 71 3.82 26.17 2.08
N THR A 72 4.73 25.27 1.72
CA THR A 72 5.89 25.56 0.88
C THR A 72 5.63 25.39 -0.63
N GLY A 73 4.40 25.05 -1.03
CA GLY A 73 4.00 24.93 -2.44
C GLY A 73 4.39 23.61 -3.12
N TYR A 74 4.93 22.64 -2.38
CA TYR A 74 5.30 21.30 -2.89
C TYR A 74 4.13 20.28 -2.82
N CYS A 75 2.96 20.72 -2.38
CA CYS A 75 1.73 19.94 -2.29
C CYS A 75 0.52 20.85 -2.52
N LYS A 76 -0.60 20.28 -2.99
CA LYS A 76 -1.84 21.04 -3.21
C LYS A 76 -2.41 21.52 -1.86
N PRO A 77 -2.77 22.81 -1.72
CA PRO A 77 -3.38 23.33 -0.49
C PRO A 77 -4.72 22.66 -0.18
N SER A 78 -5.48 22.28 -1.21
CA SER A 78 -6.73 21.52 -1.04
C SER A 78 -6.50 20.14 -0.40
N LEU A 79 -5.34 19.51 -0.62
CA LEU A 79 -5.02 18.23 0.00
C LEU A 79 -4.81 18.40 1.51
N GLY A 80 -4.06 19.43 1.91
CA GLY A 80 -3.84 19.77 3.31
C GLY A 80 -5.15 20.09 4.04
N GLN A 81 -6.01 20.89 3.41
CA GLN A 81 -7.31 21.25 3.99
C GLN A 81 -8.20 20.01 4.15
N TRP A 82 -8.32 19.17 3.10
CA TRP A 82 -9.12 17.95 3.15
C TRP A 82 -8.70 17.01 4.30
N TRP A 83 -7.40 16.83 4.50
CA TRP A 83 -6.89 15.99 5.60
C TRP A 83 -7.11 16.62 6.97
N THR A 84 -7.07 17.95 7.07
CA THR A 84 -7.43 18.68 8.30
C THR A 84 -8.90 18.45 8.63
N ASP A 85 -9.78 18.63 7.65
CA ASP A 85 -11.22 18.44 7.80
C ASP A 85 -11.52 16.98 8.16
N PHE A 86 -10.88 16.01 7.50
CA PHE A 86 -11.05 14.58 7.79
C PHE A 86 -10.60 14.21 9.21
N TYR A 87 -9.52 14.82 9.70
CA TYR A 87 -9.01 14.55 11.04
C TYR A 87 -9.96 15.07 12.14
N HIS A 88 -10.54 16.25 11.92
CA HIS A 88 -11.50 16.88 12.85
C HIS A 88 -12.95 16.41 12.67
N ALA A 89 -13.27 15.77 11.55
CA ALA A 89 -14.61 15.31 11.23
C ALA A 89 -15.07 14.13 12.10
N ASP A 90 -16.36 14.14 12.43
CA ASP A 90 -17.07 12.99 13.01
C ASP A 90 -17.32 11.90 11.95
N LEU A 91 -17.69 10.69 12.39
CA LEU A 91 -17.96 9.54 11.51
C LEU A 91 -18.85 9.87 10.28
N PRO A 92 -20.01 10.52 10.41
CA PRO A 92 -20.85 10.85 9.25
C PRO A 92 -20.20 11.90 8.32
N GLN A 93 -19.43 12.83 8.87
CA GLN A 93 -18.72 13.85 8.10
C GLN A 93 -17.52 13.24 7.34
N ARG A 94 -16.83 12.27 7.94
CA ARG A 94 -15.76 11.50 7.27
C ARG A 94 -16.29 10.75 6.06
N GLU A 95 -17.45 10.08 6.19
CA GLU A 95 -18.08 9.38 5.07
C GLU A 95 -18.43 10.34 3.92
N ALA A 96 -18.95 11.53 4.24
CA ALA A 96 -19.22 12.57 3.26
C ALA A 96 -17.93 13.05 2.56
N LEU A 97 -16.85 13.31 3.30
CA LEU A 97 -15.55 13.72 2.76
C LEU A 97 -14.89 12.64 1.88
N LEU A 98 -15.07 11.37 2.21
CA LEU A 98 -14.62 10.25 1.38
C LEU A 98 -15.43 10.14 0.08
N ALA A 99 -16.74 10.41 0.14
CA ALA A 99 -17.61 10.41 -1.03
C ALA A 99 -17.26 11.56 -1.99
N THR A 100 -16.98 12.76 -1.48
CA THR A 100 -16.55 13.90 -2.29
C THR A 100 -15.18 13.66 -2.92
N ALA A 101 -14.21 13.15 -2.16
CA ALA A 101 -12.88 12.81 -2.69
C ALA A 101 -12.95 11.75 -3.81
N LYS A 102 -13.87 10.79 -3.71
CA LYS A 102 -14.10 9.80 -4.76
C LYS A 102 -14.63 10.44 -6.05
N LEU A 103 -15.51 11.43 -5.95
CA LEU A 103 -16.02 12.15 -7.11
C LEU A 103 -14.91 12.97 -7.78
N GLU A 104 -14.08 13.66 -6.99
CA GLU A 104 -12.92 14.41 -7.49
C GLU A 104 -11.92 13.53 -8.24
N ASP A 105 -11.60 12.35 -7.73
CA ASP A 105 -10.62 11.44 -8.38
C ASP A 105 -11.16 10.85 -9.70
N ILE A 106 -12.48 10.66 -9.80
CA ILE A 106 -13.14 10.23 -11.04
C ILE A 106 -13.09 11.34 -12.10
N ASP A 107 -13.39 12.57 -11.72
CA ASP A 107 -13.35 13.75 -12.60
C ASP A 107 -11.92 14.09 -13.05
N SER A 108 -10.95 13.90 -12.16
CA SER A 108 -9.51 14.12 -12.43
C SER A 108 -8.89 13.10 -13.40
N GLY A 109 -9.64 12.10 -13.87
CA GLY A 109 -9.14 11.03 -14.75
C GLY A 109 -8.12 10.09 -14.09
N GLN A 110 -7.84 10.26 -12.78
CA GLN A 110 -7.02 9.34 -11.99
C GLN A 110 -7.86 8.13 -11.58
N THR A 111 -8.39 7.42 -12.57
CA THR A 111 -8.95 6.09 -12.32
C THR A 111 -7.81 5.17 -11.87
N PRO A 112 -7.90 4.50 -10.70
CA PRO A 112 -7.08 3.34 -10.47
C PRO A 112 -7.55 2.31 -11.49
N SER A 113 -6.74 2.11 -12.52
CA SER A 113 -6.91 1.02 -13.46
C SER A 113 -7.10 -0.28 -12.67
N ASN A 114 -8.33 -0.77 -12.75
CA ASN A 114 -8.76 -2.15 -12.60
C ASN A 114 -9.06 -2.70 -11.18
N PRO A 115 -10.34 -2.70 -10.74
CA PRO A 115 -10.81 -3.48 -9.60
C PRO A 115 -10.86 -5.01 -9.87
N ASN A 116 -10.50 -5.47 -11.08
CA ASN A 116 -10.61 -6.88 -11.50
C ASN A 116 -9.36 -7.74 -11.23
N ARG A 117 -8.47 -7.34 -10.32
CA ARG A 117 -7.47 -8.27 -9.75
C ARG A 117 -8.09 -9.17 -8.66
N LYS A 118 -9.41 -9.36 -8.68
CA LYS A 118 -10.09 -10.45 -7.97
C LYS A 118 -9.68 -11.77 -8.62
N ARG A 119 -8.99 -12.59 -7.83
CA ARG A 119 -8.86 -14.04 -8.04
C ARG A 119 -8.18 -14.45 -9.36
N ARG A 120 -6.85 -14.38 -9.37
CA ARG A 120 -6.07 -15.47 -9.97
C ARG A 120 -6.29 -16.74 -9.12
N ARG A 121 -7.48 -17.32 -9.20
CA ARG A 121 -7.69 -18.73 -8.86
C ARG A 121 -6.86 -19.48 -9.90
N ARG A 122 -5.67 -19.93 -9.50
CA ARG A 122 -4.92 -20.94 -10.26
C ARG A 122 -5.92 -22.07 -10.59
N PRO A 123 -6.12 -22.44 -11.87
CA PRO A 123 -6.86 -23.65 -12.16
C PRO A 123 -6.04 -24.82 -11.58
N LYS A 124 -6.66 -25.58 -10.69
CA LYS A 124 -6.08 -26.83 -10.17
C LYS A 124 -6.00 -27.77 -11.38
N LYS A 125 -4.78 -28.03 -11.87
CA LYS A 125 -4.54 -29.08 -12.86
C LYS A 125 -4.97 -30.40 -12.21
N THR A 126 -6.13 -30.92 -12.61
CA THR A 126 -6.53 -32.29 -12.36
C THR A 126 -5.52 -33.16 -13.11
N LYS A 127 -4.76 -33.99 -12.37
CA LYS A 127 -3.95 -35.04 -12.96
C LYS A 127 -4.93 -36.10 -13.52
N PRO A 128 -4.74 -36.62 -14.74
CA PRO A 128 -5.48 -37.81 -15.16
C PRO A 128 -4.98 -39.02 -14.35
N ASP A 129 -5.92 -39.86 -13.92
CA ASP A 129 -5.67 -41.11 -13.19
C ASP A 129 -4.69 -42.03 -13.95
N PRO A 130 -3.81 -42.76 -13.25
CA PRO A 130 -3.00 -43.78 -13.88
C PRO A 130 -3.89 -44.96 -14.33
N GLU A 131 -3.76 -45.23 -15.62
CA GLU A 131 -4.29 -46.35 -16.38
C GLU A 131 -4.15 -47.69 -15.63
N ILE A 132 -5.28 -48.36 -15.44
CA ILE A 132 -5.39 -49.73 -14.93
C ILE A 132 -5.12 -50.69 -16.09
N GLN A 133 -4.08 -51.51 -16.00
CA GLN A 133 -3.89 -52.75 -16.76
C GLN A 133 -3.08 -53.75 -15.89
N PRO A 134 -3.13 -55.08 -16.13
CA PRO A 134 -4.18 -55.95 -15.63
C PRO A 134 -3.61 -57.04 -14.70
N ASP A 135 -4.55 -57.66 -13.98
CA ASP A 135 -4.48 -58.92 -13.23
C ASP A 135 -3.40 -59.91 -13.69
N SER A 136 -2.38 -60.12 -12.85
CA SER A 136 -1.47 -61.25 -12.92
C SER A 136 -1.80 -62.26 -11.81
N GLY A 137 -2.78 -63.11 -12.13
CA GLY A 137 -2.74 -64.57 -11.97
C GLY A 137 -2.17 -65.15 -10.66
N LEU A 138 -3.11 -65.55 -9.80
CA LEU A 138 -3.11 -66.72 -8.92
C LEU A 138 -1.74 -67.31 -8.50
N ASN A 139 -1.37 -67.08 -7.24
CA ASN A 139 -0.55 -68.03 -6.46
C ASN A 139 -1.47 -68.75 -5.45
N GLY A 140 -1.94 -69.93 -5.85
CA GLY A 140 -2.73 -70.83 -5.03
C GLY A 140 -1.87 -71.62 -4.05
N ALA A 141 -2.23 -71.44 -2.77
CA ALA A 141 -2.29 -72.45 -1.71
C ALA A 141 -1.19 -73.51 -1.62
N LYS A 142 -0.37 -73.33 -0.57
CA LYS A 142 0.22 -74.40 0.22
C LYS A 142 -0.86 -75.29 0.86
N GLN A 143 -0.47 -76.56 1.01
CA GLN A 143 -0.73 -77.46 2.14
C GLN A 143 -2.03 -78.30 2.18
N ASN A 144 -1.76 -79.61 2.27
CA ASN A 144 -2.53 -80.77 2.73
C ASN A 144 -3.49 -81.44 1.76
#